data_AF-W9E8K2-F1
#
_entry.id   AF-W9E8K2-F1
#
_cell.length_a   1.000
_cell.length_b   1.000
_cell.length_c   1.000
_cell.angle_alpha   90.00
_cell.angle_beta   90.00
_cell.angle_gamma   90.00
#
_symmetry.space_group_name_H-M   'P 1'
#
loop_
_entity.id
_entity.type
_entity.pdbx_description
1 polymer ?
#
loop_
_entity_poly.entity_id
_entity_poly.type
_entity_poly.pdbx_seq_one_letter_code
_entity_poly.pdbx_strand_id
1 'polypeptide(L)'
;MKMKKYIIITIIVLLLLVSYVMNLKTTFANLTEKKPEPEFKNPGQRILVIVPHPDDESLGMAGVIQRAVSQNIPVKVVIVTNGDSYKKAAAVLTGHVNPSPSDFYKLGLQRQSESIAAMSELGLPKSDVVFLGFADGSTRFLWSDFWDNNIPRISGGTKSAFSPYKNVYKPGIAYTGNNLENCIQEIIKSFNPTDIYYPMADDVHPDHWAVSNFVRYAIVAMNLNVREHMFLIHHPQWPVPWLLEPNKPLLPPVDMADSNTKWQVFKLTQSEIQKKEIALKKYKSQIAVMEPFLMGFVRQNELFGTKPVINIKDVSTLPNLNQPEMPYTLFKVPAGGVLNQEIYRSADLTEMASFYYKGNGLYVGMKSLAPISKKVAYHLEMRLFYKDDIKRIDIGLVGGKLYEYKKAKNSLYNVPISNPIFGKNVIWIKINISNTQNLNYIFMGADSIYKNKLIDKIPWNVYKIENKEAPQAT
;
A
#
# COMPACT_ATOMS: atom_id res chain seq x y z
N MET A 1 -27.46 16.01 -42.81
CA MET A 1 -26.79 14.69 -42.86
C MET A 1 -25.33 14.72 -42.40
N LYS A 2 -24.50 15.71 -42.79
CA LYS A 2 -23.08 15.83 -42.40
C LYS A 2 -22.84 16.00 -40.89
N MET A 3 -23.67 16.78 -40.19
CA MET A 3 -23.52 17.04 -38.74
C MET A 3 -23.74 15.78 -37.87
N LYS A 4 -24.70 14.91 -38.22
CA LYS A 4 -24.89 13.59 -37.56
C LYS A 4 -23.67 12.68 -37.74
N LYS A 5 -23.02 12.73 -38.91
CA LYS A 5 -21.81 11.95 -39.19
C LYS A 5 -20.62 12.40 -38.33
N TYR A 6 -20.44 13.71 -38.13
CA TYR A 6 -19.39 14.23 -37.24
C TYR A 6 -19.63 13.88 -35.77
N ILE A 7 -20.87 13.97 -35.28
CA ILE A 7 -21.21 13.57 -33.90
C ILE A 7 -20.92 12.08 -33.68
N ILE A 8 -21.29 11.22 -34.62
CA ILE A 8 -21.02 9.78 -34.56
C ILE A 8 -19.50 9.51 -34.58
N ILE A 9 -18.75 10.19 -35.44
CA ILE A 9 -17.27 10.06 -35.49
C ILE A 9 -16.64 10.53 -34.17
N THR A 10 -17.08 11.66 -33.60
CA THR A 10 -16.57 12.14 -32.31
C THR A 10 -16.89 11.17 -31.17
N ILE A 11 -18.08 10.59 -31.14
CA ILE A 11 -18.45 9.57 -30.14
C ILE A 11 -17.61 8.31 -30.33
N ILE A 12 -17.39 7.85 -31.57
CA ILE A 12 -16.54 6.69 -31.85
C ILE A 12 -15.09 6.98 -31.45
N VAL A 13 -14.55 8.15 -31.77
CA VAL A 13 -13.20 8.55 -31.36
C VAL A 13 -13.09 8.65 -29.84
N LEU A 14 -14.10 9.20 -29.16
CA LEU A 14 -14.15 9.27 -27.70
C LEU A 14 -14.25 7.87 -27.09
N LEU A 15 -15.07 6.98 -27.63
CA LEU A 15 -15.19 5.59 -27.21
C LEU A 15 -13.91 4.80 -27.47
N LEU A 16 -13.22 5.06 -28.58
CA LEU A 16 -11.90 4.49 -28.88
C LEU A 16 -10.83 5.05 -27.95
N LEU A 17 -10.88 6.32 -27.58
CA LEU A 17 -9.99 6.94 -26.58
C LEU A 17 -10.26 6.39 -25.18
N VAL A 18 -11.52 6.25 -24.79
CA VAL A 18 -11.95 5.63 -23.54
C VAL A 18 -11.56 4.15 -23.53
N SER A 19 -11.70 3.45 -24.65
CA SER A 19 -11.24 2.06 -24.87
C SER A 19 -9.72 1.90 -24.83
N TYR A 20 -8.99 2.92 -25.26
CA TYR A 20 -7.53 2.95 -25.25
C TYR A 20 -6.97 3.31 -23.86
N VAL A 21 -7.66 4.17 -23.11
CA VAL A 21 -7.29 4.61 -21.76
C VAL A 21 -7.77 3.63 -20.68
N MET A 22 -8.95 3.04 -20.85
CA MET A 22 -9.44 1.97 -20.01
C MET A 22 -8.99 0.65 -20.62
N ASN A 23 -8.24 -0.17 -19.90
CA ASN A 23 -8.15 -1.60 -20.17
C ASN A 23 -9.58 -2.20 -20.08
N LEU A 24 -10.34 -2.12 -21.18
CA LEU A 24 -11.75 -2.51 -21.22
C LEU A 24 -11.91 -3.97 -20.83
N LYS A 25 -10.96 -4.83 -21.17
CA LYS A 25 -10.98 -6.24 -20.78
C LYS A 25 -11.01 -6.38 -19.25
N THR A 26 -10.12 -5.67 -18.55
CA THR A 26 -10.11 -5.66 -17.07
C THR A 26 -11.36 -4.98 -16.50
N THR A 27 -11.86 -3.91 -17.11
CA THR A 27 -13.12 -3.27 -16.69
C THR A 27 -14.31 -4.21 -16.85
N PHE A 28 -14.44 -4.89 -17.99
CA PHE A 28 -15.49 -5.86 -18.26
C PHE A 28 -15.39 -7.05 -17.31
N ALA A 29 -14.20 -7.62 -17.10
CA ALA A 29 -14.01 -8.69 -16.13
C ALA A 29 -14.39 -8.24 -14.70
N ASN A 30 -14.00 -7.02 -14.29
CA ASN A 30 -14.44 -6.42 -13.03
C ASN A 30 -15.95 -6.15 -12.94
N LEU A 31 -16.69 -6.21 -14.05
CA LEU A 31 -18.15 -6.12 -14.10
C LEU A 31 -18.83 -7.50 -14.13
N THR A 32 -18.19 -8.53 -14.71
CA THR A 32 -18.84 -9.82 -15.03
C THR A 32 -18.32 -11.01 -14.24
N GLU A 33 -17.08 -10.99 -13.75
CA GLU A 33 -16.37 -12.15 -13.19
C GLU A 33 -16.14 -11.99 -11.69
N LYS A 34 -17.24 -11.90 -10.93
CA LYS A 34 -17.18 -11.58 -9.51
C LYS A 34 -17.91 -12.63 -8.68
N LYS A 35 -17.15 -13.31 -7.81
CA LYS A 35 -17.67 -14.26 -6.84
C LYS A 35 -17.90 -13.57 -5.49
N PRO A 36 -18.90 -13.99 -4.71
CA PRO A 36 -19.05 -13.54 -3.34
C PRO A 36 -17.84 -13.99 -2.50
N GLU A 37 -17.32 -13.10 -1.68
CA GLU A 37 -16.27 -13.37 -0.71
C GLU A 37 -16.87 -13.77 0.66
N PRO A 38 -16.12 -14.48 1.52
CA PRO A 38 -16.61 -14.85 2.84
C PRO A 38 -16.94 -13.61 3.68
N GLU A 39 -18.04 -13.68 4.41
CA GLU A 39 -18.48 -12.60 5.30
C GLU A 39 -17.89 -12.77 6.70
N PHE A 40 -17.45 -11.67 7.29
CA PHE A 40 -17.21 -11.59 8.74
C PHE A 40 -18.13 -10.53 9.36
N LYS A 41 -18.71 -10.86 10.51
CA LYS A 41 -19.72 -10.01 11.17
C LYS A 41 -19.20 -9.21 12.35
N ASN A 42 -18.13 -9.70 12.99
CA ASN A 42 -17.58 -9.10 14.20
C ASN A 42 -16.49 -8.07 13.84
N PRO A 43 -16.72 -6.76 14.06
CA PRO A 43 -15.75 -5.72 13.73
C PRO A 43 -14.51 -5.73 14.64
N GLY A 44 -14.54 -6.37 15.80
CA GLY A 44 -13.44 -6.32 16.76
C GLY A 44 -13.89 -6.25 18.21
N GLN A 45 -12.93 -6.20 19.11
CA GLN A 45 -13.17 -5.95 20.54
C GLN A 45 -12.47 -4.66 21.01
N ARG A 46 -11.42 -4.24 20.32
CA ARG A 46 -10.74 -2.96 20.50
C ARG A 46 -10.01 -2.58 19.21
N ILE A 47 -10.56 -1.62 18.49
CA ILE A 47 -10.27 -1.40 17.07
C ILE A 47 -9.37 -0.18 16.89
N LEU A 48 -8.20 -0.40 16.29
CA LEU A 48 -7.33 0.67 15.81
C LEU A 48 -7.45 0.76 14.29
N VAL A 49 -7.90 1.90 13.79
CA VAL A 49 -7.93 2.21 12.36
C VAL A 49 -6.74 3.11 12.06
N ILE A 50 -5.86 2.72 11.14
CA ILE A 50 -4.71 3.51 10.71
C ILE A 50 -4.83 3.78 9.21
N VAL A 51 -5.05 5.04 8.83
CA VAL A 51 -5.25 5.43 7.44
C VAL A 51 -4.21 6.46 6.96
N PRO A 52 -3.85 6.44 5.66
CA PRO A 52 -2.95 7.42 5.07
C PRO A 52 -3.46 8.86 5.11
N HIS A 53 -4.69 9.10 4.67
CA HIS A 53 -5.23 10.44 4.41
C HIS A 53 -6.60 10.68 5.06
N PRO A 54 -6.98 11.96 5.29
CA PRO A 54 -8.32 12.33 5.76
C PRO A 54 -9.42 12.05 4.71
N ASP A 55 -10.13 10.94 4.83
CA ASP A 55 -11.26 10.43 4.02
C ASP A 55 -11.24 8.90 3.94
N ASP A 56 -10.05 8.32 3.89
CA ASP A 56 -9.80 6.88 3.85
C ASP A 56 -10.52 6.12 4.96
N GLU A 57 -10.61 6.69 6.17
CA GLU A 57 -11.31 6.09 7.30
C GLU A 57 -12.80 5.88 7.01
N SER A 58 -13.39 6.80 6.24
CA SER A 58 -14.79 6.73 5.82
C SER A 58 -14.96 5.92 4.54
N LEU A 59 -14.01 5.97 3.61
CA LEU A 59 -14.02 5.20 2.37
C LEU A 59 -13.98 3.69 2.67
N GLY A 60 -13.06 3.26 3.53
CA GLY A 60 -12.86 1.84 3.81
C GLY A 60 -13.66 1.28 4.99
N MET A 61 -13.91 2.07 6.05
CA MET A 61 -14.30 1.54 7.37
C MET A 61 -15.49 2.27 8.03
N ALA A 62 -16.24 3.10 7.32
CA ALA A 62 -17.37 3.82 7.92
C ALA A 62 -18.39 2.86 8.56
N GLY A 63 -18.69 1.73 7.94
CA GLY A 63 -19.60 0.73 8.48
C GLY A 63 -19.05 0.01 9.71
N VAL A 64 -17.79 -0.41 9.65
CA VAL A 64 -17.07 -0.99 10.80
C VAL A 64 -17.09 -0.04 12.01
N ILE A 65 -16.77 1.24 11.81
CA ILE A 65 -16.74 2.26 12.87
C ILE A 65 -18.12 2.43 13.48
N GLN A 66 -19.16 2.60 12.66
CA GLN A 66 -20.54 2.74 13.14
C GLN A 66 -20.99 1.53 13.98
N ARG A 67 -20.70 0.32 13.49
CA ARG A 67 -21.11 -0.89 14.19
C ARG A 67 -20.39 -1.03 15.51
N ALA A 68 -19.09 -0.78 15.54
CA ALA A 68 -18.29 -0.80 16.76
C ALA A 68 -18.80 0.22 17.80
N VAL A 69 -19.05 1.46 17.37
CA VAL A 69 -19.61 2.51 18.24
C VAL A 69 -20.96 2.11 18.82
N SER A 70 -21.88 1.59 18.00
CA SER A 70 -23.21 1.14 18.48
C SER A 70 -23.14 -0.03 19.46
N GLN A 71 -22.04 -0.79 19.45
CA GLN A 71 -21.76 -1.90 20.37
C GLN A 71 -20.88 -1.48 21.56
N ASN A 72 -20.56 -0.18 21.71
CA ASN A 72 -19.63 0.33 22.71
C ASN A 72 -18.22 -0.30 22.65
N ILE A 73 -17.82 -0.77 21.47
CA ILE A 73 -16.45 -1.25 21.23
C ILE A 73 -15.54 -0.02 21.11
N PRO A 74 -14.42 0.05 21.86
CA PRO A 74 -13.49 1.16 21.73
C PRO A 74 -12.87 1.20 20.33
N VAL A 75 -12.97 2.36 19.69
CA VAL A 75 -12.39 2.63 18.37
C VAL A 75 -11.44 3.82 18.49
N LYS A 76 -10.27 3.73 17.85
CA LYS A 76 -9.39 4.88 17.64
C LYS A 76 -9.00 4.95 16.17
N VAL A 77 -9.12 6.13 15.58
CA VAL A 77 -8.74 6.43 14.20
C VAL A 77 -7.45 7.24 14.22
N VAL A 78 -6.43 6.76 13.52
CA VAL A 78 -5.12 7.39 13.35
C VAL A 78 -4.94 7.71 11.89
N ILE A 79 -4.75 8.98 11.57
CA ILE A 79 -4.57 9.50 10.22
C ILE A 79 -3.13 9.95 10.08
N VAL A 80 -2.37 9.32 9.18
CA VAL A 80 -0.91 9.47 9.10
C VAL A 80 -0.53 10.84 8.55
N THR A 81 -1.19 11.29 7.49
CA THR A 81 -0.95 12.58 6.85
C THR A 81 -2.15 13.50 6.98
N ASN A 82 -1.99 14.79 6.65
CA ASN A 82 -3.10 15.73 6.61
C ASN A 82 -3.71 15.90 5.21
N GLY A 83 -3.29 15.09 4.22
CA GLY A 83 -3.79 15.20 2.85
C GLY A 83 -3.50 16.56 2.19
N ASP A 84 -2.38 17.17 2.58
CA ASP A 84 -2.00 18.55 2.34
C ASP A 84 -1.10 18.75 1.10
N SER A 85 -1.12 17.82 0.15
CA SER A 85 -0.34 17.90 -1.09
C SER A 85 -1.17 17.86 -2.38
N TYR A 86 -2.49 17.70 -2.26
CA TYR A 86 -3.35 17.58 -3.45
C TYR A 86 -3.61 18.92 -4.14
N LYS A 87 -2.83 19.21 -5.20
CA LYS A 87 -2.85 20.49 -5.92
C LYS A 87 -4.25 20.95 -6.35
N LYS A 88 -5.09 20.04 -6.87
CA LYS A 88 -6.43 20.39 -7.38
C LYS A 88 -7.34 20.85 -6.24
N ALA A 89 -7.36 20.12 -5.13
CA ALA A 89 -8.14 20.52 -3.95
C ALA A 89 -7.63 21.84 -3.36
N ALA A 90 -6.31 22.03 -3.25
CA ALA A 90 -5.75 23.29 -2.76
C ALA A 90 -6.11 24.48 -3.65
N ALA A 91 -6.08 24.30 -4.98
CA ALA A 91 -6.46 25.35 -5.94
C ALA A 91 -7.94 25.71 -5.84
N VAL A 92 -8.83 24.73 -5.73
CA VAL A 92 -10.27 24.97 -5.55
C VAL A 92 -10.57 25.63 -4.21
N LEU A 93 -9.94 25.16 -3.13
CA LEU A 93 -10.16 25.71 -1.78
C LEU A 93 -9.71 27.18 -1.67
N THR A 94 -8.62 27.55 -2.32
CA THR A 94 -7.99 28.88 -2.15
C THR A 94 -8.23 29.83 -3.31
N GLY A 95 -8.70 29.35 -4.45
CA GLY A 95 -8.82 30.12 -5.69
C GLY A 95 -7.51 30.33 -6.44
N HIS A 96 -6.38 29.82 -5.94
CA HIS A 96 -5.07 29.96 -6.57
C HIS A 96 -4.79 28.83 -7.58
N VAL A 97 -4.63 29.17 -8.86
CA VAL A 97 -4.31 28.19 -9.93
C VAL A 97 -3.02 27.41 -9.65
N ASN A 98 -2.04 28.07 -9.03
CA ASN A 98 -0.79 27.46 -8.57
C ASN A 98 -0.67 27.64 -7.05
N PRO A 99 -1.17 26.68 -6.25
CA PRO A 99 -1.16 26.76 -4.80
C PRO A 99 0.25 26.93 -4.24
N SER A 100 0.39 27.82 -3.27
CA SER A 100 1.61 28.05 -2.49
C SER A 100 1.74 27.04 -1.33
N PRO A 101 2.90 26.94 -0.67
CA PRO A 101 3.04 26.15 0.55
C PRO A 101 2.03 26.51 1.66
N SER A 102 1.63 27.78 1.77
CA SER A 102 0.61 28.20 2.72
C SER A 102 -0.79 27.70 2.34
N ASP A 103 -1.09 27.55 1.05
CA ASP A 103 -2.38 27.04 0.58
C ASP A 103 -2.52 25.54 0.84
N PHE A 104 -1.42 24.80 0.68
CA PHE A 104 -1.32 23.41 1.11
C PHE A 104 -1.53 23.26 2.62
N TYR A 105 -0.92 24.12 3.43
CA TYR A 105 -1.17 24.13 4.88
C TYR A 105 -2.65 24.38 5.23
N LYS A 106 -3.31 25.34 4.55
CA LYS A 106 -4.75 25.58 4.70
C LYS A 106 -5.59 24.36 4.30
N LEU A 107 -5.22 23.68 3.21
CA LEU A 107 -5.87 22.42 2.82
C LEU A 107 -5.75 21.35 3.92
N GLY A 108 -4.56 21.19 4.52
CA GLY A 108 -4.37 20.25 5.62
C GLY A 108 -5.28 20.55 6.83
N LEU A 109 -5.37 21.82 7.25
CA LEU A 109 -6.28 22.22 8.33
C LEU A 109 -7.75 21.96 7.98
N GLN A 110 -8.15 22.26 6.74
CA GLN A 110 -9.50 22.00 6.25
C GLN A 110 -9.80 20.50 6.32
N ARG A 111 -8.92 19.65 5.78
CA ARG A 111 -9.11 18.20 5.75
C ARG A 111 -9.14 17.58 7.15
N GLN A 112 -8.34 18.07 8.09
CA GLN A 112 -8.46 17.64 9.50
C GLN A 112 -9.85 17.92 10.08
N SER A 113 -10.40 19.11 9.80
CA SER A 113 -11.75 19.47 10.26
C SER A 113 -12.84 18.61 9.60
N GLU A 114 -12.64 18.24 8.33
CA GLU A 114 -13.56 17.38 7.58
C GLU A 114 -13.58 15.95 8.14
N SER A 115 -12.43 15.35 8.41
CA SER A 115 -12.35 14.03 9.09
C SER A 115 -13.01 14.06 10.46
N ILE A 116 -12.78 15.09 11.28
CA ILE A 116 -13.43 15.21 12.59
C ILE A 116 -14.95 15.27 12.43
N ALA A 117 -15.45 16.06 11.46
CA ALA A 117 -16.88 16.16 11.18
C ALA A 117 -17.45 14.82 10.69
N ALA A 118 -16.77 14.13 9.77
CA ALA A 118 -17.18 12.82 9.27
C ALA A 118 -17.23 11.77 10.39
N MET A 119 -16.19 11.69 11.22
CA MET A 119 -16.14 10.77 12.35
C MET A 119 -17.24 11.05 13.38
N SER A 120 -17.56 12.32 13.61
CA SER A 120 -18.70 12.70 14.46
C SER A 120 -20.03 12.19 13.91
N GLU A 121 -20.25 12.20 12.59
CA GLU A 121 -21.46 11.61 11.98
C GLU A 121 -21.56 10.09 12.18
N LEU A 122 -20.40 9.42 12.24
CA LEU A 122 -20.31 7.99 12.53
C LEU A 122 -20.40 7.68 14.04
N GLY A 123 -20.50 8.70 14.88
CA GLY A 123 -20.62 8.59 16.34
C GLY A 123 -19.30 8.52 17.10
N LEU A 124 -18.17 8.76 16.43
CA LEU A 124 -16.85 8.76 17.06
C LEU A 124 -16.45 10.17 17.52
N PRO A 125 -16.08 10.38 18.80
CA PRO A 125 -15.72 11.69 19.31
C PRO A 125 -14.34 12.13 18.80
N LYS A 126 -14.11 13.45 18.73
CA LYS A 126 -12.83 14.05 18.32
C LYS A 126 -11.62 13.49 19.09
N SER A 127 -11.78 13.15 20.37
CA SER A 127 -10.71 12.59 21.21
C SER A 127 -10.16 11.25 20.70
N ASP A 128 -10.93 10.54 19.87
CA ASP A 128 -10.55 9.26 19.28
C ASP A 128 -10.11 9.38 17.81
N VAL A 129 -9.94 10.61 17.32
CA VAL A 129 -9.36 10.90 15.99
C VAL A 129 -8.00 11.57 16.19
N VAL A 130 -6.94 10.87 15.81
CA VAL A 130 -5.54 11.29 16.02
C VAL A 130 -4.88 11.54 14.68
N PHE A 131 -4.37 12.75 14.47
CA PHE A 131 -3.54 13.07 13.30
C PHE A 131 -2.07 12.95 13.66
N LEU A 132 -1.28 12.20 12.89
CA LEU A 132 0.17 12.13 13.10
C LEU A 132 0.90 13.33 12.48
N GLY A 133 0.33 13.91 11.43
CA GLY A 133 0.82 15.15 10.83
C GLY A 133 2.04 14.98 9.94
N PHE A 134 2.31 13.77 9.41
CA PHE A 134 3.34 13.56 8.41
C PHE A 134 2.93 14.13 7.06
N ALA A 135 3.92 14.43 6.21
CA ALA A 135 3.68 15.03 4.92
C ALA A 135 2.97 14.10 3.94
N ASP A 136 1.87 14.58 3.36
CA ASP A 136 1.21 13.93 2.23
C ASP A 136 2.17 13.84 1.01
N GLY A 137 2.09 12.72 0.30
CA GLY A 137 2.96 12.31 -0.81
C GLY A 137 4.38 11.94 -0.39
N SER A 138 4.62 11.74 0.92
CA SER A 138 5.98 11.56 1.45
C SER A 138 6.24 10.22 2.14
N THR A 139 5.23 9.45 2.53
CA THR A 139 5.45 8.29 3.43
C THR A 139 6.21 7.16 2.75
N ARG A 140 6.07 6.98 1.43
CA ARG A 140 6.96 6.11 0.61
C ARG A 140 8.43 6.44 0.84
N PHE A 141 8.81 7.73 0.80
CA PHE A 141 10.20 8.13 0.96
C PHE A 141 10.69 7.92 2.39
N LEU A 142 9.81 8.06 3.39
CA LEU A 142 10.14 7.74 4.77
C LEU A 142 10.45 6.26 4.96
N TRP A 143 9.74 5.39 4.23
CA TRP A 143 9.98 3.94 4.21
C TRP A 143 11.30 3.57 3.53
N SER A 144 11.57 4.15 2.35
CA SER A 144 12.71 3.79 1.51
C SER A 144 14.00 4.49 1.92
N ASP A 145 14.03 5.83 1.90
CA ASP A 145 15.29 6.60 1.82
C ASP A 145 15.51 7.56 2.99
N PHE A 146 14.46 7.92 3.72
CA PHE A 146 14.48 8.92 4.80
C PHE A 146 14.11 8.27 6.14
N TRP A 147 14.73 7.14 6.46
CA TRP A 147 14.41 6.40 7.69
C TRP A 147 14.94 7.09 8.95
N ASP A 148 16.25 7.37 9.01
CA ASP A 148 16.89 7.90 10.21
C ASP A 148 16.63 9.39 10.42
N ASN A 149 16.68 9.83 11.69
CA ASN A 149 16.32 11.19 12.10
C ASN A 149 17.29 12.29 11.64
N ASN A 150 18.40 11.95 11.00
CA ASN A 150 19.46 12.91 10.69
C ASN A 150 19.14 13.79 9.46
N ILE A 151 18.33 13.29 8.52
CA ILE A 151 17.97 14.00 7.30
C ILE A 151 16.46 13.84 7.08
N PRO A 152 15.63 14.78 7.56
CA PRO A 152 14.20 14.71 7.33
C PRO A 152 13.84 15.02 5.88
N ARG A 153 12.76 14.38 5.39
CA ARG A 153 12.21 14.58 4.05
C ARG A 153 11.50 15.94 3.97
N ILE A 154 11.84 16.79 3.00
CA ILE A 154 11.12 18.05 2.75
C ILE A 154 9.83 17.77 1.96
N SER A 155 8.65 18.08 2.51
CA SER A 155 7.37 17.83 1.85
C SER A 155 7.23 18.48 0.47
N GLY A 156 6.47 17.83 -0.42
CA GLY A 156 6.18 18.37 -1.75
C GLY A 156 5.28 19.62 -1.71
N GLY A 157 4.24 19.59 -0.85
CA GLY A 157 3.23 20.63 -0.69
C GLY A 157 3.68 21.78 0.20
N THR A 158 3.65 21.59 1.52
CA THR A 158 4.02 22.62 2.51
C THR A 158 5.50 23.03 2.52
N LYS A 159 6.37 22.37 1.74
CA LYS A 159 7.82 22.61 1.66
C LYS A 159 8.53 22.62 3.03
N SER A 160 8.04 21.81 3.96
CA SER A 160 8.58 21.69 5.32
C SER A 160 9.21 20.32 5.55
N ALA A 161 10.24 20.24 6.38
CA ALA A 161 10.82 18.98 6.84
C ALA A 161 10.23 18.49 8.19
N PHE A 162 9.37 19.31 8.79
CA PHE A 162 8.73 19.07 10.09
C PHE A 162 7.24 19.39 10.00
N SER A 163 6.43 18.74 10.85
CA SER A 163 5.00 19.00 10.90
C SER A 163 4.70 20.45 11.29
N PRO A 164 4.07 21.26 10.41
CA PRO A 164 3.72 22.64 10.74
C PRO A 164 2.46 22.75 11.61
N TYR A 165 1.81 21.62 11.92
CA TYR A 165 0.51 21.58 12.60
C TYR A 165 0.69 21.45 14.12
N LYS A 166 -0.18 22.14 14.88
CA LYS A 166 -0.15 22.09 16.36
C LYS A 166 -1.07 21.02 16.94
N ASN A 167 -2.11 20.63 16.21
CA ASN A 167 -3.14 19.67 16.61
C ASN A 167 -2.85 18.26 16.07
N VAL A 168 -1.60 17.84 16.18
CA VAL A 168 -1.12 16.50 15.77
C VAL A 168 -0.50 15.81 16.98
N TYR A 169 -0.36 14.49 16.91
CA TYR A 169 0.10 13.64 18.02
C TYR A 169 1.42 14.12 18.63
N LYS A 170 2.36 14.56 17.79
CA LYS A 170 3.63 15.17 18.20
C LYS A 170 3.89 16.45 17.38
N PRO A 171 3.55 17.64 17.90
CA PRO A 171 3.78 18.91 17.20
C PRO A 171 5.25 19.09 16.83
N GLY A 172 5.52 19.57 15.61
CA GLY A 172 6.89 19.78 15.13
C GLY A 172 7.68 18.50 14.84
N ILE A 173 7.04 17.32 14.76
CA ILE A 173 7.72 16.06 14.44
C ILE A 173 8.43 16.13 13.08
N ALA A 174 9.67 15.64 13.03
CA ALA A 174 10.45 15.58 11.80
C ALA A 174 9.96 14.45 10.88
N TYR A 175 9.92 14.71 9.57
CA TYR A 175 9.46 13.75 8.58
C TYR A 175 10.53 12.70 8.25
N THR A 176 10.57 11.66 9.08
CA THR A 176 11.53 10.55 9.02
C THR A 176 10.81 9.23 9.30
N GLY A 177 11.22 8.13 8.68
CA GLY A 177 10.61 6.81 8.87
C GLY A 177 10.62 6.31 10.31
N ASN A 178 11.73 6.49 11.01
CA ASN A 178 11.87 6.14 12.43
C ASN A 178 10.84 6.89 13.30
N ASN A 179 10.61 8.18 13.07
CA ASN A 179 9.59 8.91 13.81
C ASN A 179 8.16 8.41 13.53
N LEU A 180 7.84 8.07 12.27
CA LEU A 180 6.53 7.52 11.92
C LEU A 180 6.30 6.15 12.56
N GLU A 181 7.29 5.28 12.49
CA GLU A 181 7.28 3.97 13.13
C GLU A 181 7.10 4.08 14.65
N ASN A 182 7.87 4.95 15.32
CA ASN A 182 7.73 5.18 16.77
C ASN A 182 6.32 5.68 17.14
N CYS A 183 5.74 6.62 16.39
CA CYS A 183 4.37 7.08 16.65
C CYS A 183 3.34 5.94 16.54
N ILE A 184 3.46 5.08 15.52
CA ILE A 184 2.56 3.93 15.34
C ILE A 184 2.73 2.94 16.51
N GLN A 185 3.96 2.60 16.89
CA GLN A 185 4.21 1.68 18.00
C GLN A 185 3.75 2.22 19.35
N GLU A 186 3.95 3.51 19.62
CA GLU A 186 3.46 4.16 20.85
C GLU A 186 1.93 4.12 20.95
N ILE A 187 1.23 4.39 19.84
CA ILE A 187 -0.23 4.32 19.80
C ILE A 187 -0.70 2.88 19.95
N ILE A 188 -0.09 1.92 19.25
CA ILE A 188 -0.40 0.50 19.42
C ILE A 188 -0.19 0.06 20.88
N LYS A 189 0.93 0.45 21.51
CA LYS A 189 1.25 0.07 22.88
C LYS A 189 0.29 0.68 23.89
N SER A 190 -0.02 1.96 23.75
CA SER A 190 -0.93 2.67 24.66
C SER A 190 -2.39 2.27 24.46
N PHE A 191 -2.81 2.06 23.21
CA PHE A 191 -4.16 1.65 22.90
C PHE A 191 -4.36 0.15 23.11
N ASN A 192 -3.36 -0.72 22.90
CA ASN A 192 -3.47 -2.18 23.02
C ASN A 192 -4.67 -2.76 22.23
N PRO A 193 -4.70 -2.64 20.89
CA PRO A 193 -5.79 -3.12 20.05
C PRO A 193 -5.86 -4.65 19.98
N THR A 194 -7.06 -5.18 19.73
CA THR A 194 -7.26 -6.58 19.29
C THR A 194 -7.32 -6.69 17.76
N ASP A 195 -7.67 -5.59 17.10
CA ASP A 195 -7.91 -5.50 15.67
C ASP A 195 -7.25 -4.24 15.12
N ILE A 196 -6.54 -4.38 14.00
CA ILE A 196 -5.95 -3.24 13.28
C ILE A 196 -6.48 -3.23 11.84
N TYR A 197 -7.13 -2.14 11.47
CA TYR A 197 -7.61 -1.85 10.13
C TYR A 197 -6.66 -0.86 9.46
N TYR A 198 -6.12 -1.19 8.29
CA TYR A 198 -5.08 -0.38 7.63
C TYR A 198 -5.02 -0.68 6.11
N PRO A 199 -4.36 0.13 5.27
CA PRO A 199 -4.37 -0.10 3.81
C PRO A 199 -3.60 -1.36 3.40
N MET A 200 -3.91 -1.89 2.22
CA MET A 200 -3.18 -2.99 1.59
C MET A 200 -1.83 -2.55 1.00
N ALA A 201 -0.83 -3.44 1.05
CA ALA A 201 0.48 -3.23 0.40
C ALA A 201 0.41 -3.24 -1.14
N ASP A 202 -0.67 -3.80 -1.70
CA ASP A 202 -0.93 -3.85 -3.14
C ASP A 202 -1.50 -2.54 -3.67
N ASP A 203 -2.11 -1.71 -2.82
CA ASP A 203 -2.65 -0.40 -3.18
C ASP A 203 -1.59 0.40 -3.97
N VAL A 204 -2.01 1.02 -5.08
CA VAL A 204 -1.07 1.67 -5.99
C VAL A 204 -0.65 3.06 -5.52
N HIS A 205 -1.37 3.66 -4.57
CA HIS A 205 -1.02 4.97 -4.04
C HIS A 205 0.23 4.88 -3.15
N PRO A 206 1.30 5.67 -3.43
CA PRO A 206 2.56 5.65 -2.69
C PRO A 206 2.41 5.69 -1.18
N ASP A 207 1.54 6.55 -0.66
CA ASP A 207 1.36 6.63 0.78
C ASP A 207 0.58 5.45 1.37
N HIS A 208 -0.34 4.83 0.61
CA HIS A 208 -1.17 3.73 1.11
C HIS A 208 -0.32 2.50 1.38
N TRP A 209 0.41 2.04 0.38
CA TRP A 209 1.25 0.86 0.56
C TRP A 209 2.40 1.12 1.53
N ALA A 210 2.90 2.35 1.64
CA ALA A 210 3.95 2.68 2.61
C ALA A 210 3.42 2.65 4.04
N VAL A 211 2.23 3.21 4.30
CA VAL A 211 1.56 3.09 5.61
C VAL A 211 1.28 1.62 5.93
N SER A 212 0.84 0.82 4.95
CA SER A 212 0.70 -0.63 5.11
C SER A 212 1.99 -1.28 5.60
N ASN A 213 3.13 -0.92 4.99
CA ASN A 213 4.43 -1.43 5.39
C ASN A 213 4.83 -1.02 6.81
N PHE A 214 4.58 0.23 7.22
CA PHE A 214 4.87 0.68 8.59
C PHE A 214 4.02 -0.06 9.62
N VAL A 215 2.72 -0.26 9.35
CA VAL A 215 1.84 -1.00 10.27
C VAL A 215 2.26 -2.46 10.38
N ARG A 216 2.52 -3.13 9.26
CA ARG A 216 2.99 -4.53 9.24
C ARG A 216 4.36 -4.68 9.90
N TYR A 217 5.26 -3.73 9.68
CA TYR A 217 6.54 -3.66 10.38
C TYR A 217 6.33 -3.60 11.89
N ALA A 218 5.45 -2.73 12.38
CA ALA A 218 5.16 -2.62 13.81
C ALA A 218 4.54 -3.90 14.39
N ILE A 219 3.60 -4.53 13.67
CA ILE A 219 2.99 -5.80 14.09
C ILE A 219 4.04 -6.90 14.28
N VAL A 220 4.96 -7.06 13.31
CA VAL A 220 6.03 -8.07 13.38
C VAL A 220 7.08 -7.69 14.43
N ALA A 221 7.51 -6.42 14.47
CA ALA A 221 8.52 -5.93 15.41
C ALA A 221 8.10 -6.08 16.87
N MET A 222 6.82 -5.83 17.16
CA MET A 222 6.25 -5.92 18.51
C MET A 222 5.69 -7.31 18.83
N ASN A 223 5.79 -8.28 17.90
CA ASN A 223 5.25 -9.63 18.03
C ASN A 223 3.78 -9.65 18.46
N LEU A 224 2.94 -8.85 17.78
CA LEU A 224 1.54 -8.68 18.16
C LEU A 224 0.67 -9.84 17.68
N ASN A 225 -0.24 -10.27 18.53
CA ASN A 225 -1.34 -11.16 18.16
C ASN A 225 -2.63 -10.34 17.98
N VAL A 226 -2.77 -9.72 16.82
CA VAL A 226 -3.94 -8.91 16.44
C VAL A 226 -4.59 -9.47 15.18
N ARG A 227 -5.90 -9.25 15.03
CA ARG A 227 -6.57 -9.51 13.76
C ARG A 227 -6.31 -8.34 12.81
N GLU A 228 -5.76 -8.65 11.65
CA GLU A 228 -5.44 -7.67 10.62
C GLU A 228 -6.60 -7.56 9.62
N HIS A 229 -6.96 -6.34 9.25
CA HIS A 229 -8.02 -6.08 8.27
C HIS A 229 -7.52 -5.05 7.25
N MET A 230 -7.01 -5.52 6.12
CA MET A 230 -6.41 -4.64 5.13
C MET A 230 -7.45 -4.15 4.13
N PHE A 231 -7.59 -2.84 3.91
CA PHE A 231 -8.53 -2.28 2.93
C PHE A 231 -7.82 -1.77 1.67
N LEU A 232 -8.54 -1.71 0.56
CA LEU A 232 -8.07 -1.18 -0.72
C LEU A 232 -8.82 0.11 -1.04
N ILE A 233 -8.12 1.13 -1.54
CA ILE A 233 -8.75 2.37 -2.03
C ILE A 233 -8.32 2.67 -3.46
N HIS A 234 -7.01 2.65 -3.74
CA HIS A 234 -6.51 2.92 -5.07
C HIS A 234 -6.02 1.65 -5.77
N HIS A 235 -6.76 1.27 -6.80
CA HIS A 235 -6.35 0.26 -7.77
C HIS A 235 -6.90 0.64 -9.15
N PRO A 236 -6.17 0.38 -10.25
CA PRO A 236 -6.65 0.67 -11.59
C PRO A 236 -8.07 0.13 -11.81
N GLN A 237 -8.97 1.01 -12.21
CA GLN A 237 -10.35 0.66 -12.52
C GLN A 237 -11.08 0.00 -11.34
N TRP A 238 -10.87 0.49 -10.12
CA TRP A 238 -11.61 0.05 -8.94
C TRP A 238 -11.87 1.26 -8.03
N PRO A 239 -13.03 1.33 -7.33
CA PRO A 239 -14.21 0.48 -7.50
C PRO A 239 -14.87 0.69 -8.88
N VAL A 240 -15.67 -0.26 -9.35
CA VAL A 240 -16.41 -0.10 -10.62
C VAL A 240 -17.92 -0.14 -10.37
N PRO A 241 -18.68 0.84 -10.86
CA PRO A 241 -18.24 2.13 -11.42
C PRO A 241 -17.77 3.11 -10.33
N TRP A 242 -17.06 4.19 -10.69
CA TRP A 242 -16.85 5.36 -9.82
C TRP A 242 -18.13 6.22 -9.76
N LEU A 243 -19.16 5.67 -9.13
CA LEU A 243 -20.46 6.31 -8.94
C LEU A 243 -21.12 5.77 -7.66
N LEU A 244 -22.07 6.55 -7.11
CA LEU A 244 -22.98 6.12 -6.05
C LEU A 244 -23.82 4.93 -6.51
N GLU A 245 -23.61 3.76 -5.89
CA GLU A 245 -24.30 2.51 -6.20
C GLU A 245 -24.57 1.71 -4.90
N PRO A 246 -25.45 2.20 -4.02
CA PRO A 246 -25.65 1.63 -2.69
C PRO A 246 -26.20 0.19 -2.72
N ASN A 247 -26.78 -0.22 -3.86
CA ASN A 247 -27.36 -1.55 -4.06
C ASN A 247 -26.38 -2.55 -4.69
N LYS A 248 -25.12 -2.16 -4.95
CA LYS A 248 -24.09 -3.06 -5.48
C LYS A 248 -23.08 -3.43 -4.41
N PRO A 249 -22.55 -4.67 -4.43
CA PRO A 249 -21.47 -5.04 -3.54
C PRO A 249 -20.14 -4.41 -3.99
N LEU A 250 -19.24 -4.20 -3.03
CA LEU A 250 -17.84 -3.92 -3.26
C LEU A 250 -17.08 -5.25 -3.29
N LEU A 251 -16.53 -5.61 -4.45
CA LEU A 251 -15.87 -6.90 -4.67
C LEU A 251 -14.40 -6.70 -5.12
N PRO A 252 -13.52 -7.67 -4.87
CA PRO A 252 -12.11 -7.57 -5.22
C PRO A 252 -11.87 -7.24 -6.70
N PRO A 253 -10.77 -6.54 -7.03
CA PRO A 253 -10.29 -6.48 -8.40
C PRO A 253 -9.93 -7.88 -8.91
N VAL A 254 -10.39 -8.25 -10.10
CA VAL A 254 -10.20 -9.59 -10.69
C VAL A 254 -8.74 -9.95 -10.94
N ASP A 255 -7.90 -8.94 -11.20
CA ASP A 255 -6.48 -9.10 -11.45
C ASP A 255 -5.67 -9.36 -10.17
N MET A 256 -6.27 -9.16 -8.99
CA MET A 256 -5.63 -9.43 -7.69
C MET A 256 -5.84 -10.87 -7.18
N ALA A 257 -6.41 -11.78 -7.98
CA ALA A 257 -6.66 -13.17 -7.56
C ALA A 257 -5.42 -13.90 -7.05
N ASP A 258 -4.24 -13.64 -7.63
CA ASP A 258 -2.97 -14.30 -7.30
C ASP A 258 -2.06 -13.45 -6.38
N SER A 259 -2.58 -12.41 -5.75
CA SER A 259 -1.79 -11.41 -4.98
C SER A 259 -1.37 -11.84 -3.57
N ASN A 260 -1.51 -13.12 -3.20
CA ASN A 260 -1.40 -13.60 -1.80
C ASN A 260 -2.38 -12.87 -0.85
N THR A 261 -3.61 -12.61 -1.30
CA THR A 261 -4.64 -11.93 -0.49
C THR A 261 -5.82 -12.85 -0.28
N LYS A 262 -6.23 -13.02 0.99
CA LYS A 262 -7.50 -13.67 1.36
C LYS A 262 -8.54 -12.60 1.62
N TRP A 263 -9.48 -12.45 0.71
CA TRP A 263 -10.54 -11.45 0.78
C TRP A 263 -11.67 -11.86 1.71
N GLN A 264 -12.33 -10.86 2.28
CA GLN A 264 -13.49 -10.99 3.13
C GLN A 264 -14.33 -9.71 3.06
N VAL A 265 -15.63 -9.83 3.32
CA VAL A 265 -16.57 -8.70 3.25
C VAL A 265 -17.26 -8.46 4.58
N PHE A 266 -17.47 -7.18 4.88
CA PHE A 266 -18.27 -6.73 6.02
C PHE A 266 -19.55 -6.10 5.49
N LYS A 267 -20.68 -6.81 5.61
CA LYS A 267 -21.97 -6.32 5.10
C LYS A 267 -22.47 -5.12 5.92
N LEU A 268 -23.04 -4.15 5.21
CA LEU A 268 -23.65 -2.96 5.78
C LEU A 268 -25.17 -3.08 5.78
N THR A 269 -25.80 -2.58 6.84
CA THR A 269 -27.23 -2.31 6.87
C THR A 269 -27.53 -1.04 6.07
N GLN A 270 -28.79 -0.84 5.68
CA GLN A 270 -29.19 0.35 4.94
C GLN A 270 -28.88 1.66 5.69
N SER A 271 -29.01 1.67 7.02
CA SER A 271 -28.68 2.82 7.85
C SER A 271 -27.19 3.14 7.81
N GLU A 272 -26.32 2.12 7.86
CA GLU A 272 -24.87 2.33 7.80
C GLU A 272 -24.40 2.79 6.43
N ILE A 273 -25.03 2.33 5.34
CA ILE A 273 -24.78 2.82 3.97
C ILE A 273 -25.14 4.31 3.87
N GLN A 274 -26.32 4.70 4.37
CA GLN A 274 -26.77 6.10 4.35
C GLN A 274 -25.84 7.00 5.17
N LYS A 275 -25.48 6.59 6.39
CA LYS A 275 -24.55 7.35 7.24
C LYS A 275 -23.14 7.41 6.64
N LYS A 276 -22.67 6.35 5.98
CA LYS A 276 -21.40 6.38 5.22
C LYS A 276 -21.44 7.45 4.13
N GLU A 277 -22.53 7.55 3.37
CA GLU A 277 -22.70 8.60 2.36
C GLU A 277 -22.68 10.01 2.99
N ILE A 278 -23.37 10.21 4.12
CA ILE A 278 -23.39 11.49 4.86
C ILE A 278 -21.98 11.86 5.35
N ALA A 279 -21.25 10.92 5.93
CA ALA A 279 -19.88 11.12 6.39
C ALA A 279 -18.94 11.46 5.22
N LEU A 280 -19.03 10.75 4.10
CA LEU A 280 -18.23 11.05 2.91
C LEU A 280 -18.51 12.44 2.32
N LYS A 281 -19.76 12.93 2.42
CA LYS A 281 -20.12 14.29 2.01
C LYS A 281 -19.52 15.39 2.91
N LYS A 282 -18.95 15.06 4.08
CA LYS A 282 -18.24 16.03 4.93
C LYS A 282 -16.88 16.44 4.37
N TYR A 283 -16.26 15.61 3.53
CA TYR A 283 -14.99 15.92 2.86
C TYR A 283 -15.18 16.89 1.70
N LYS A 284 -15.71 18.08 1.98
CA LYS A 284 -16.10 19.10 0.98
C LYS A 284 -14.94 19.43 0.03
N SER A 285 -13.72 19.51 0.56
CA SER A 285 -12.51 19.74 -0.23
C SER A 285 -12.26 18.67 -1.30
N GLN A 286 -12.60 17.41 -1.02
CA GLN A 286 -12.44 16.28 -1.93
C GLN A 286 -13.66 16.08 -2.82
N ILE A 287 -14.88 16.23 -2.28
CA ILE A 287 -16.13 16.23 -3.05
C ILE A 287 -16.06 17.23 -4.21
N ALA A 288 -15.58 18.46 -3.94
CA ALA A 288 -15.47 19.50 -4.96
C ALA A 288 -14.59 19.14 -6.18
N VAL A 289 -13.73 18.11 -6.07
CA VAL A 289 -12.75 17.78 -7.11
C VAL A 289 -12.83 16.34 -7.61
N MET A 290 -13.43 15.42 -6.86
CA MET A 290 -13.47 13.99 -7.15
C MET A 290 -14.68 13.23 -6.57
N GLU A 291 -15.81 13.89 -6.33
CA GLU A 291 -17.03 13.26 -5.76
C GLU A 291 -17.41 11.88 -6.34
N PRO A 292 -17.42 11.65 -7.68
CA PRO A 292 -17.78 10.34 -8.21
C PRO A 292 -16.91 9.19 -7.70
N PHE A 293 -15.61 9.45 -7.46
CA PHE A 293 -14.69 8.47 -6.89
C PHE A 293 -15.05 8.15 -5.44
N LEU A 294 -15.24 9.16 -4.58
CA LEU A 294 -15.63 8.98 -3.17
C LEU A 294 -16.96 8.22 -3.07
N MET A 295 -17.96 8.63 -3.86
CA MET A 295 -19.28 7.98 -3.89
C MET A 295 -19.22 6.54 -4.43
N GLY A 296 -18.15 6.19 -5.15
CA GLY A 296 -17.82 4.82 -5.56
C GLY A 296 -17.68 3.83 -4.39
N PHE A 297 -17.49 4.31 -3.16
CA PHE A 297 -17.36 3.46 -1.97
C PHE A 297 -18.66 3.30 -1.17
N VAL A 298 -19.73 3.99 -1.55
CA VAL A 298 -21.06 3.77 -0.99
C VAL A 298 -21.66 2.53 -1.65
N ARG A 299 -21.54 1.39 -0.96
CA ARG A 299 -21.84 0.04 -1.44
C ARG A 299 -22.51 -0.79 -0.34
N GLN A 300 -23.02 -1.98 -0.68
CA GLN A 300 -23.66 -2.90 0.26
C GLN A 300 -22.71 -3.48 1.34
N ASN A 301 -21.40 -3.37 1.12
CA ASN A 301 -20.39 -3.92 2.01
C ASN A 301 -19.11 -3.08 1.97
N GLU A 302 -18.28 -3.29 2.98
CA GLU A 302 -16.87 -2.93 2.97
C GLU A 302 -16.04 -4.18 2.64
N LEU A 303 -14.87 -3.98 2.03
CA LEU A 303 -14.02 -5.04 1.52
C LEU A 303 -12.67 -5.01 2.22
N PHE A 304 -12.28 -6.15 2.78
CA PHE A 304 -11.04 -6.31 3.50
C PHE A 304 -10.27 -7.54 3.02
N GLY A 305 -8.97 -7.55 3.24
CA GLY A 305 -8.07 -8.66 2.94
C GLY A 305 -7.14 -8.96 4.10
N THR A 306 -6.57 -10.16 4.09
CA THR A 306 -5.41 -10.53 4.90
C THR A 306 -4.32 -11.08 4.00
N LYS A 307 -3.06 -10.86 4.38
CA LYS A 307 -1.90 -11.44 3.70
C LYS A 307 -1.21 -12.46 4.60
N PRO A 308 -1.43 -13.77 4.40
CA PRO A 308 -0.75 -14.78 5.19
C PRO A 308 0.76 -14.73 4.95
N VAL A 309 1.51 -15.18 5.95
CA VAL A 309 2.97 -15.36 5.84
C VAL A 309 3.25 -16.38 4.74
N ILE A 310 4.17 -16.03 3.84
CA ILE A 310 4.60 -16.89 2.73
C ILE A 310 5.79 -17.73 3.17
N ASN A 311 5.70 -19.04 2.98
CA ASN A 311 6.83 -19.94 3.26
C ASN A 311 7.80 -19.97 2.07
N ILE A 312 9.08 -19.71 2.35
CA ILE A 312 10.19 -19.87 1.41
C ILE A 312 10.76 -21.27 1.63
N LYS A 313 10.67 -22.12 0.59
CA LYS A 313 11.13 -23.51 0.67
C LYS A 313 12.65 -23.60 0.84
N ASP A 314 13.11 -24.49 1.71
CA ASP A 314 14.51 -24.91 1.79
C ASP A 314 14.74 -26.13 0.89
N VAL A 315 15.53 -25.96 -0.17
CA VAL A 315 15.64 -26.90 -1.27
C VAL A 315 17.00 -27.60 -1.27
N SER A 316 17.00 -28.89 -1.59
CA SER A 316 18.21 -29.73 -1.60
C SER A 316 18.97 -29.69 -2.93
N THR A 317 18.33 -29.27 -4.02
CA THR A 317 18.93 -29.16 -5.36
C THR A 317 18.78 -27.75 -5.89
N LEU A 318 19.83 -27.23 -6.54
CA LEU A 318 19.77 -25.92 -7.17
C LEU A 318 18.95 -26.06 -8.47
N PRO A 319 17.78 -25.40 -8.61
CA PRO A 319 16.99 -25.49 -9.83
C PRO A 319 17.69 -24.77 -10.99
N ASN A 320 17.25 -25.06 -12.22
CA ASN A 320 17.73 -24.33 -13.39
C ASN A 320 17.15 -22.90 -13.40
N LEU A 321 18.02 -21.91 -13.21
CA LEU A 321 17.64 -20.49 -13.11
C LEU A 321 17.57 -19.77 -14.47
N ASN A 322 17.99 -20.42 -15.57
CA ASN A 322 18.04 -19.83 -16.90
C ASN A 322 16.76 -20.06 -17.74
N GLN A 323 15.72 -20.64 -17.14
CA GLN A 323 14.47 -20.93 -17.82
C GLN A 323 13.45 -19.77 -17.67
N PRO A 324 12.49 -19.60 -18.60
CA PRO A 324 11.50 -18.51 -18.54
C PRO A 324 10.52 -18.59 -17.35
N GLU A 325 10.27 -19.81 -16.86
CA GLU A 325 9.42 -20.06 -15.71
C GLU A 325 10.24 -20.02 -14.43
N MET A 326 9.87 -19.16 -13.48
CA MET A 326 10.64 -19.06 -12.24
C MET A 326 10.33 -20.27 -11.33
N PRO A 327 11.33 -21.10 -10.98
CA PRO A 327 11.12 -22.10 -9.94
C PRO A 327 10.77 -21.42 -8.62
N TYR A 328 9.85 -22.02 -7.85
CA TYR A 328 9.41 -21.50 -6.56
C TYR A 328 8.81 -20.08 -6.61
N THR A 329 8.00 -19.80 -7.66
CA THR A 329 7.16 -18.58 -7.70
C THR A 329 6.28 -18.50 -6.46
N LEU A 330 6.35 -17.36 -5.78
CA LEU A 330 5.61 -17.10 -4.55
C LEU A 330 4.23 -16.51 -4.85
N PHE A 331 4.18 -15.55 -5.77
CA PHE A 331 2.96 -14.90 -6.23
C PHE A 331 3.19 -14.13 -7.52
N LYS A 332 2.07 -13.70 -8.14
CA LYS A 332 2.05 -12.88 -9.34
C LYS A 332 1.41 -11.53 -9.03
N VAL A 333 1.85 -10.50 -9.74
CA VAL A 333 1.35 -9.13 -9.65
C VAL A 333 0.66 -8.79 -10.98
N PRO A 334 -0.48 -8.07 -10.97
CA PRO A 334 -1.11 -7.59 -12.20
C PRO A 334 -0.10 -6.85 -13.08
N ALA A 335 -0.02 -7.23 -14.35
CA ALA A 335 0.77 -6.51 -15.34
C ALA A 335 -0.09 -5.41 -16.01
N GLY A 336 0.56 -4.34 -16.48
CA GLY A 336 -0.05 -3.39 -17.42
C GLY A 336 -0.40 -2.04 -16.82
N GLY A 337 0.62 -1.21 -16.60
CA GLY A 337 0.43 0.24 -16.49
C GLY A 337 -0.16 0.85 -17.78
N VAL A 338 -0.73 2.06 -17.69
CA VAL A 338 -1.42 2.78 -18.79
C VAL A 338 -0.50 3.08 -20.00
N LEU A 339 0.82 2.93 -19.86
CA LEU A 339 1.81 3.35 -20.86
C LEU A 339 2.42 2.16 -21.64
N ASN A 340 2.09 2.06 -22.93
CA ASN A 340 2.39 0.92 -23.81
C ASN A 340 3.78 0.96 -24.49
N GLN A 341 4.82 1.60 -23.93
CA GLN A 341 6.18 1.54 -24.51
C GLN A 341 6.99 0.38 -23.91
N GLU A 342 7.82 -0.31 -24.72
CA GLU A 342 8.62 -1.48 -24.29
C GLU A 342 9.48 -1.23 -23.04
N ILE A 343 9.99 -0.01 -22.87
CA ILE A 343 10.82 0.33 -21.71
C ILE A 343 10.00 0.37 -20.40
N TYR A 344 8.71 0.72 -20.48
CA TYR A 344 7.79 0.60 -19.34
C TYR A 344 7.47 -0.87 -19.07
N ARG A 345 7.35 -1.70 -20.11
CA ARG A 345 7.17 -3.16 -19.96
C ARG A 345 8.40 -3.87 -19.37
N SER A 346 9.60 -3.32 -19.58
CA SER A 346 10.83 -3.84 -18.94
C SER A 346 10.88 -3.50 -17.45
N ALA A 347 10.18 -2.43 -17.04
CA ALA A 347 10.06 -2.00 -15.66
C ALA A 347 8.81 -2.57 -14.96
N ASP A 348 7.83 -3.06 -15.70
CA ASP A 348 6.62 -3.74 -15.19
C ASP A 348 7.01 -5.12 -14.61
N LEU A 349 6.95 -5.26 -13.28
CA LEU A 349 7.37 -6.42 -12.50
C LEU A 349 6.16 -7.32 -12.23
N THR A 350 6.19 -8.55 -12.75
CA THR A 350 4.99 -9.38 -12.83
C THR A 350 4.99 -10.56 -11.86
N GLU A 351 6.15 -10.98 -11.38
CA GLU A 351 6.27 -12.17 -10.51
C GLU A 351 7.45 -12.04 -9.55
N MET A 352 7.30 -12.64 -8.36
CA MET A 352 8.38 -12.84 -7.39
C MET A 352 8.53 -14.32 -7.07
N ALA A 353 9.76 -14.80 -7.04
CA ALA A 353 10.10 -16.17 -6.64
C ALA A 353 11.18 -16.17 -5.56
N SER A 354 11.18 -17.17 -4.69
CA SER A 354 12.26 -17.33 -3.72
C SER A 354 12.40 -18.76 -3.24
N PHE A 355 13.64 -19.15 -2.98
CA PHE A 355 13.97 -20.40 -2.29
C PHE A 355 15.26 -20.20 -1.49
N TYR A 356 15.43 -21.00 -0.45
CA TYR A 356 16.66 -21.08 0.32
C TYR A 356 17.40 -22.35 -0.08
N TYR A 357 18.71 -22.28 -0.30
CA TYR A 357 19.49 -23.43 -0.78
C TYR A 357 20.56 -23.85 0.22
N LYS A 358 20.37 -25.03 0.84
CA LYS A 358 21.37 -25.76 1.68
C LYS A 358 22.13 -24.90 2.70
N GLY A 359 21.50 -23.93 3.36
CA GLY A 359 22.24 -23.04 4.28
C GLY A 359 23.25 -22.09 3.60
N ASN A 360 23.31 -22.10 2.27
CA ASN A 360 24.31 -21.39 1.47
C ASN A 360 23.81 -20.00 1.03
N GLY A 361 22.50 -19.76 1.00
CA GLY A 361 21.95 -18.43 0.72
C GLY A 361 20.50 -18.44 0.25
N LEU A 362 19.88 -17.26 0.36
CA LEU A 362 18.55 -16.97 -0.15
C LEU A 362 18.64 -16.56 -1.61
N TYR A 363 17.88 -17.20 -2.48
CA TYR A 363 17.74 -16.80 -3.88
C TYR A 363 16.43 -16.05 -4.05
N VAL A 364 16.50 -14.81 -4.54
CA VAL A 364 15.32 -14.01 -4.86
C VAL A 364 15.28 -13.75 -6.36
N GLY A 365 14.18 -14.16 -6.98
CA GLY A 365 13.89 -14.01 -8.40
C GLY A 365 12.82 -12.95 -8.63
N MET A 366 13.05 -12.07 -9.61
CA MET A 366 12.08 -11.09 -10.08
C MET A 366 11.93 -11.22 -11.59
N LYS A 367 10.70 -11.17 -12.08
CA LYS A 367 10.39 -11.22 -13.51
C LYS A 367 9.72 -9.94 -13.97
N SER A 368 10.09 -9.47 -15.15
CA SER A 368 9.44 -8.35 -15.83
C SER A 368 8.63 -8.79 -17.05
N LEU A 369 7.70 -7.95 -17.47
CA LEU A 369 6.82 -8.21 -18.62
C LEU A 369 7.57 -8.25 -19.98
N ALA A 370 8.68 -7.53 -20.09
CA ALA A 370 9.60 -7.53 -21.23
C ALA A 370 11.04 -7.83 -20.77
N PRO A 371 12.01 -8.06 -21.68
CA PRO A 371 13.38 -8.35 -21.28
C PRO A 371 14.01 -7.31 -20.34
N ILE A 372 14.88 -7.77 -19.43
CA ILE A 372 15.54 -6.90 -18.45
C ILE A 372 16.36 -5.82 -19.17
N SER A 373 16.22 -4.57 -18.74
CA SER A 373 16.86 -3.43 -19.40
C SER A 373 17.85 -2.73 -18.49
N LYS A 374 19.06 -2.45 -19.00
CA LYS A 374 20.08 -1.64 -18.29
C LYS A 374 19.65 -0.19 -18.05
N LYS A 375 18.58 0.28 -18.71
CA LYS A 375 18.01 1.63 -18.53
C LYS A 375 17.06 1.72 -17.35
N VAL A 376 16.64 0.58 -16.80
CA VAL A 376 15.76 0.47 -15.64
C VAL A 376 16.62 0.10 -14.44
N ALA A 377 16.38 0.77 -13.31
CA ALA A 377 16.91 0.37 -12.02
C ALA A 377 15.90 -0.56 -11.35
N TYR A 378 16.37 -1.72 -10.86
CA TYR A 378 15.55 -2.69 -10.14
C TYR A 378 16.04 -2.75 -8.70
N HIS A 379 15.17 -2.51 -7.73
CA HIS A 379 15.51 -2.54 -6.31
C HIS A 379 14.86 -3.74 -5.63
N LEU A 380 15.61 -4.34 -4.71
CA LEU A 380 15.14 -5.36 -3.80
C LEU A 380 15.45 -4.86 -2.38
N GLU A 381 14.41 -4.71 -1.57
CA GLU A 381 14.54 -4.18 -0.22
C GLU A 381 13.99 -5.20 0.79
N MET A 382 14.72 -5.41 1.88
CA MET A 382 14.39 -6.38 2.92
C MET A 382 14.53 -5.79 4.32
N ARG A 383 13.63 -6.17 5.21
CA ARG A 383 13.74 -6.04 6.67
C ARG A 383 13.82 -7.46 7.25
N LEU A 384 14.89 -7.74 7.97
CA LEU A 384 15.20 -9.03 8.57
C LEU A 384 14.87 -8.95 10.06
N PHE A 385 13.84 -9.67 10.48
CA PHE A 385 13.40 -9.72 11.87
C PHE A 385 14.06 -10.91 12.55
N TYR A 386 15.16 -10.64 13.26
CA TYR A 386 15.76 -11.61 14.17
C TYR A 386 15.02 -11.59 15.51
N LYS A 387 15.32 -12.57 16.37
CA LYS A 387 14.72 -12.68 17.71
C LYS A 387 14.79 -11.39 18.54
N ASP A 388 15.94 -10.71 18.51
CA ASP A 388 16.22 -9.55 19.38
C ASP A 388 16.69 -8.31 18.60
N ASP A 389 16.63 -8.33 17.26
CA ASP A 389 17.19 -7.28 16.41
C ASP A 389 16.47 -7.22 15.05
N ILE A 390 16.44 -6.03 14.45
CA ILE A 390 15.90 -5.84 13.11
C ILE A 390 17.00 -5.21 12.25
N LYS A 391 17.36 -5.91 11.17
CA LYS A 391 18.33 -5.42 10.19
C LYS A 391 17.67 -5.16 8.85
N ARG A 392 18.36 -4.46 7.95
CA ARG A 392 17.89 -4.29 6.57
C ARG A 392 18.97 -4.55 5.55
N ILE A 393 18.54 -5.00 4.38
CA ILE A 393 19.36 -5.17 3.19
C ILE A 393 18.61 -4.46 2.06
N ASP A 394 19.27 -3.50 1.42
CA ASP A 394 18.70 -2.73 0.32
C ASP A 394 19.68 -2.81 -0.86
N ILE A 395 19.24 -3.42 -1.96
CA ILE A 395 20.08 -3.72 -3.14
C ILE A 395 19.46 -3.10 -4.38
N GLY A 396 20.27 -2.56 -5.28
CA GLY A 396 19.85 -2.07 -6.59
C GLY A 396 20.66 -2.65 -7.74
N LEU A 397 19.98 -3.15 -8.77
CA LEU A 397 20.58 -3.41 -10.07
C LEU A 397 20.42 -2.16 -10.94
N VAL A 398 21.51 -1.41 -11.12
CA VAL A 398 21.53 -0.15 -11.89
C VAL A 398 22.56 -0.26 -13.02
N GLY A 399 22.14 -0.06 -14.27
CA GLY A 399 23.05 -0.18 -15.42
C GLY A 399 23.61 -1.60 -15.62
N GLY A 400 22.97 -2.62 -15.04
CA GLY A 400 23.44 -4.01 -15.05
C GLY A 400 24.50 -4.34 -13.99
N LYS A 401 24.74 -3.46 -13.02
CA LYS A 401 25.62 -3.69 -11.86
C LYS A 401 24.83 -3.64 -10.56
N LEU A 402 25.20 -4.48 -9.59
CA LEU A 402 24.60 -4.46 -8.25
C LEU A 402 25.25 -3.40 -7.37
N TYR A 403 24.43 -2.76 -6.55
CA TYR A 403 24.81 -1.79 -5.53
C TYR A 403 24.11 -2.14 -4.22
N GLU A 404 24.85 -2.12 -3.11
CA GLU A 404 24.29 -2.15 -1.75
C GLU A 404 24.09 -0.72 -1.26
N TYR A 405 22.95 -0.45 -0.62
CA TYR A 405 22.62 0.87 -0.08
C TYR A 405 22.58 0.86 1.45
N LYS A 406 23.25 1.85 2.06
CA LYS A 406 23.13 2.13 3.49
C LYS A 406 22.07 3.20 3.73
N LYS A 407 20.81 2.78 3.79
CA LYS A 407 19.64 3.69 3.93
C LYS A 407 19.24 3.99 5.38
N ALA A 408 19.72 3.20 6.35
CA ALA A 408 19.47 3.44 7.77
C ALA A 408 20.61 2.93 8.67
N LYS A 409 20.59 3.30 9.95
CA LYS A 409 21.54 2.84 10.98
C LYS A 409 21.59 1.31 11.10
N ASN A 410 20.47 0.63 10.89
CA ASN A 410 20.38 -0.82 10.94
C ASN A 410 20.56 -1.52 9.57
N SER A 411 21.04 -0.80 8.55
CA SER A 411 21.48 -1.42 7.28
C SER A 411 22.71 -2.29 7.49
N LEU A 412 22.65 -3.52 6.98
CA LEU A 412 23.82 -4.37 6.81
C LEU A 412 24.65 -3.84 5.63
N TYR A 413 25.95 -4.09 5.66
CA TYR A 413 26.89 -3.72 4.60
C TYR A 413 27.91 -4.82 4.41
N ASN A 414 28.47 -4.93 3.20
CA ASN A 414 29.29 -6.06 2.77
C ASN A 414 28.53 -7.39 2.89
N VAL A 415 27.23 -7.37 2.58
CA VAL A 415 26.44 -8.60 2.55
C VAL A 415 26.98 -9.46 1.41
N PRO A 416 27.32 -10.74 1.62
CA PRO A 416 27.81 -11.56 0.52
C PRO A 416 26.68 -11.81 -0.49
N ILE A 417 26.75 -11.09 -1.60
CA ILE A 417 25.78 -11.13 -2.71
C ILE A 417 26.49 -11.65 -3.95
N SER A 418 25.92 -12.64 -4.63
CA SER A 418 26.50 -13.14 -5.88
C SER A 418 26.27 -12.16 -7.04
N ASN A 419 27.05 -12.31 -8.10
CA ASN A 419 26.68 -11.71 -9.39
C ASN A 419 25.24 -12.14 -9.77
N PRO A 420 24.41 -11.23 -10.33
CA PRO A 420 23.08 -11.58 -10.76
C PRO A 420 23.12 -12.63 -11.87
N ILE A 421 22.14 -13.54 -11.85
CA ILE A 421 21.91 -14.49 -12.93
C ILE A 421 20.76 -13.94 -13.78
N PHE A 422 21.01 -13.72 -15.06
CA PHE A 422 20.06 -13.14 -16.00
C PHE A 422 19.42 -14.21 -16.87
N GLY A 423 18.10 -14.35 -16.77
CA GLY A 423 17.26 -14.85 -17.85
C GLY A 423 16.84 -13.71 -18.78
N LYS A 424 16.11 -14.02 -19.86
CA LYS A 424 15.66 -12.99 -20.83
C LYS A 424 14.90 -11.85 -20.14
N ASN A 425 13.92 -12.18 -19.28
CA ASN A 425 13.08 -11.26 -18.52
C ASN A 425 13.08 -11.55 -17.01
N VAL A 426 14.10 -12.25 -16.53
CA VAL A 426 14.20 -12.69 -15.13
C VAL A 426 15.57 -12.29 -14.58
N ILE A 427 15.60 -11.81 -13.34
CA ILE A 427 16.83 -11.58 -12.58
C ILE A 427 16.76 -12.43 -11.33
N TRP A 428 17.80 -13.22 -11.08
CA TRP A 428 18.03 -13.91 -9.81
C TRP A 428 19.20 -13.28 -9.07
N ILE A 429 19.02 -13.06 -7.76
CA ILE A 429 20.06 -12.56 -6.86
C ILE A 429 20.18 -13.53 -5.69
N LYS A 430 21.40 -14.05 -5.45
CA LYS A 430 21.71 -14.83 -4.25
C LYS A 430 22.22 -13.90 -3.16
N ILE A 431 21.62 -13.97 -1.97
CA ILE A 431 21.95 -13.16 -0.80
C ILE A 431 22.26 -14.09 0.37
N ASN A 432 23.44 -13.96 0.96
CA ASN A 432 23.82 -14.73 2.13
C ASN A 432 23.36 -14.01 3.40
N ILE A 433 22.21 -14.40 3.91
CA ILE A 433 21.69 -13.91 5.20
C ILE A 433 22.42 -14.65 6.32
N SER A 434 23.01 -13.90 7.25
CA SER A 434 23.71 -14.45 8.42
C SER A 434 22.73 -14.84 9.51
N ASN A 435 23.11 -15.81 10.36
CA ASN A 435 22.34 -16.22 11.54
C ASN A 435 20.85 -16.55 11.27
N THR A 436 20.58 -17.33 10.21
CA THR A 436 19.22 -17.71 9.82
C THR A 436 18.49 -18.54 10.88
N GLN A 437 19.20 -19.18 11.81
CA GLN A 437 18.60 -19.88 12.95
C GLN A 437 17.81 -18.94 13.89
N ASN A 438 18.23 -17.68 14.00
CA ASN A 438 17.56 -16.67 14.82
C ASN A 438 16.65 -15.74 14.00
N LEU A 439 16.51 -15.99 12.69
CA LEU A 439 15.70 -15.17 11.80
C LEU A 439 14.25 -15.66 11.84
N ASN A 440 13.34 -14.85 12.39
CA ASN A 440 11.93 -15.18 12.48
C ASN A 440 11.21 -14.93 11.15
N TYR A 441 11.44 -13.75 10.57
CA TYR A 441 10.75 -13.31 9.36
C TYR A 441 11.66 -12.48 8.46
N ILE A 442 11.40 -12.57 7.16
CA ILE A 442 11.88 -11.62 6.16
C ILE A 442 10.66 -10.82 5.71
N PHE A 443 10.70 -9.50 5.80
CA PHE A 443 9.70 -8.64 5.18
C PHE A 443 10.35 -7.97 3.98
N MET A 444 9.93 -8.30 2.76
CA MET A 444 10.61 -7.82 1.55
C MET A 444 9.63 -7.44 0.45
N GLY A 445 10.09 -6.53 -0.41
CA GLY A 445 9.42 -6.10 -1.63
C GLY A 445 10.45 -5.63 -2.67
N ALA A 446 9.97 -5.26 -3.84
CA ALA A 446 10.83 -4.79 -4.92
C ALA A 446 10.19 -3.61 -5.65
N ASP A 447 11.01 -2.80 -6.29
CA ASP A 447 10.52 -1.74 -7.18
C ASP A 447 11.37 -1.54 -8.43
N SER A 448 10.79 -0.87 -9.41
CA SER A 448 11.47 -0.50 -10.64
C SER A 448 11.41 1.01 -10.84
N ILE A 449 12.56 1.60 -11.19
CA ILE A 449 12.69 3.03 -11.43
C ILE A 449 13.22 3.26 -12.84
N TYR A 450 12.53 4.11 -13.59
CA TYR A 450 12.95 4.59 -14.90
C TYR A 450 12.86 6.11 -14.95
N LYS A 451 13.96 6.77 -15.36
CA LYS A 451 14.07 8.24 -15.40
C LYS A 451 13.66 8.91 -14.08
N ASN A 452 14.13 8.35 -12.96
CA ASN A 452 13.85 8.81 -11.59
C ASN A 452 12.36 8.77 -11.19
N LYS A 453 11.55 7.99 -11.91
CA LYS A 453 10.15 7.74 -11.57
C LYS A 453 9.98 6.28 -11.19
N LEU A 454 9.31 6.04 -10.07
CA LEU A 454 8.77 4.73 -9.74
C LEU A 454 7.81 4.33 -10.86
N ILE A 455 8.10 3.22 -11.55
CA ILE A 455 7.23 2.70 -12.60
C ILE A 455 6.32 1.63 -12.04
N ASP A 456 6.91 0.67 -11.32
CA ASP A 456 6.17 -0.46 -10.77
C ASP A 456 6.78 -0.97 -9.46
N LYS A 457 6.02 -1.81 -8.76
CA LYS A 457 6.42 -2.44 -7.50
C LYS A 457 5.92 -3.88 -7.40
N ILE A 458 6.71 -4.70 -6.71
CA ILE A 458 6.24 -5.93 -6.10
C ILE A 458 5.80 -5.57 -4.66
N PRO A 459 4.53 -5.81 -4.28
CA PRO A 459 4.03 -5.49 -2.96
C PRO A 459 4.80 -6.26 -1.89
N TRP A 460 5.04 -5.60 -0.76
CA TRP A 460 5.78 -6.19 0.33
C TRP A 460 4.98 -7.33 0.96
N ASN A 461 5.64 -8.44 1.26
CA ASN A 461 5.06 -9.56 1.99
C ASN A 461 5.98 -10.01 3.13
N VAL A 462 5.38 -10.66 4.13
CA VAL A 462 6.13 -11.29 5.22
C VAL A 462 6.37 -12.75 4.83
N TYR A 463 7.61 -13.17 4.93
CA TYR A 463 8.08 -14.49 4.55
C TYR A 463 8.76 -15.18 5.72
N LYS A 464 8.68 -16.50 5.75
CA LYS A 464 9.39 -17.35 6.68
C LYS A 464 10.15 -18.42 5.91
N ILE A 465 11.43 -18.64 6.23
CA ILE A 465 12.17 -19.77 5.67
C ILE A 465 11.64 -21.05 6.34
N GLU A 466 11.29 -22.06 5.55
CA GLU A 466 10.91 -23.37 6.07
C GLU A 466 12.13 -23.98 6.79
N ASN A 467 12.14 -23.91 8.11
CA ASN A 467 13.09 -24.67 8.90
C ASN A 467 12.63 -26.13 8.92
N LYS A 468 13.51 -27.05 8.53
CA LYS A 468 13.33 -28.47 8.86
C LYS A 468 13.21 -28.58 10.38
N GLU A 469 12.25 -29.35 10.85
CA GLU A 469 12.26 -29.88 12.21
C GLU A 469 13.68 -30.37 12.52
N ALA A 470 14.19 -30.01 13.71
CA ALA A 470 15.39 -30.65 14.23
C ALA A 470 15.19 -32.17 14.11
N PRO A 471 16.19 -32.95 13.65
CA PRO A 471 16.03 -34.40 13.59
C PRO A 471 15.61 -34.87 14.97
N GLN A 472 14.51 -35.63 15.02
CA GLN A 472 14.07 -36.31 16.24
C GLN A 472 15.29 -37.01 16.83
N ALA A 473 15.71 -36.58 18.02
CA ALA A 473 16.69 -37.31 18.79
C ALA A 473 16.11 -38.70 19.02
N THR A 474 16.83 -39.71 18.54
CA THR A 474 16.55 -41.13 18.75
C THR A 474 17.02 -41.54 20.13
#